data_AF-A0A6I5VPQ3-F1
#
_entry.id   AF-A0A6I5VPQ3-F1
#
_cell.length_a   1.000
_cell.length_b   1.000
_cell.length_c   1.000
_cell.angle_alpha   90.00
_cell.angle_beta   90.00
_cell.angle_gamma   90.00
#
_symmetry.space_group_name_H-M   'P 1'
#
loop_
_entity.id
_entity.type
_entity.pdbx_description
1 polymer ?
#
loop_
_entity_poly.entity_id
_entity_poly.type
_entity_poly.pdbx_seq_one_letter_code
_entity_poly.pdbx_strand_id
1 'polypeptide(L)'
;MSSTRTVFLLAGPSGSGKSRVARKAGVPTLNLDDFYYGADHPGLPHTRGIIDWDDALTWNGPAAAEAIKELARTGRAEVPRYDISTSAAVGTRTVDLGDASCFIAEGIFAIESAAFCRNANVEFVACYLDRPTWLVTLLRFVRDVRERRKPFPVLVRRGLALSRTDSELRRRAMAAGFRPVGPAEALEMVAAPVRSRQQ
;
A
#
# COMPACT_ATOMS: atom_id res chain seq x y z
N MET A 1 8.94 -26.12 -13.95
CA MET A 1 9.34 -24.77 -13.52
C MET A 1 8.24 -24.25 -12.62
N SER A 2 8.51 -24.03 -11.32
CA SER A 2 7.48 -23.46 -10.42
C SER A 2 7.15 -22.05 -10.92
N SER A 3 5.93 -21.80 -11.38
CA SER A 3 5.56 -20.48 -11.88
C SER A 3 5.48 -19.52 -10.69
N THR A 4 6.43 -18.59 -10.60
CA THR A 4 6.38 -17.52 -9.61
C THR A 4 5.17 -16.62 -9.91
N ARG A 5 4.49 -16.17 -8.87
CA ARG A 5 3.32 -15.29 -9.00
C ARG A 5 3.78 -13.84 -9.14
N THR A 6 3.12 -13.07 -10.00
CA THR A 6 3.45 -11.66 -10.25
C THR A 6 2.85 -10.78 -9.17
N VAL A 7 3.64 -9.86 -8.60
CA VAL A 7 3.19 -8.90 -7.59
C VAL A 7 2.85 -7.56 -8.25
N PHE A 8 1.65 -7.05 -8.04
CA PHE A 8 1.28 -5.70 -8.44
C PHE A 8 1.48 -4.74 -7.26
N LEU A 9 2.59 -4.01 -7.26
CA LEU A 9 2.86 -2.96 -6.28
C LEU A 9 2.04 -1.73 -6.65
N LEU A 10 0.99 -1.46 -5.87
CA LEU A 10 0.10 -0.32 -6.05
C LEU A 10 0.43 0.77 -5.02
N ALA A 11 1.27 1.71 -5.42
CA ALA A 11 1.59 2.90 -4.64
C ALA A 11 0.60 4.04 -4.91
N GLY A 12 0.64 5.05 -4.06
CA GLY A 12 -0.15 6.26 -4.22
C GLY A 12 -0.48 6.89 -2.88
N PRO A 13 -0.87 8.16 -2.87
CA PRO A 13 -1.11 8.88 -1.63
C PRO A 13 -2.26 8.22 -0.84
N SER A 14 -2.24 8.32 0.49
CA SER A 14 -3.37 7.86 1.32
C SER A 14 -4.69 8.43 0.78
N GLY A 15 -5.78 7.66 0.73
CA GLY A 15 -7.06 8.15 0.17
C GLY A 15 -7.16 8.29 -1.35
N SER A 16 -6.12 7.96 -2.13
CA SER A 16 -6.19 7.95 -3.61
C SER A 16 -7.09 6.85 -4.19
N GLY A 17 -7.60 5.95 -3.34
CA GLY A 17 -8.49 4.87 -3.73
C GLY A 17 -7.78 3.58 -4.12
N LYS A 18 -6.53 3.37 -3.70
CA LYS A 18 -5.77 2.12 -3.88
C LYS A 18 -6.56 0.89 -3.45
N SER A 19 -7.06 0.87 -2.21
CA SER A 19 -7.88 -0.21 -1.67
C SER A 19 -9.22 -0.39 -2.43
N ARG A 20 -9.71 0.64 -3.14
CA ARG A 20 -10.89 0.52 -4.02
C ARG A 20 -10.52 -0.12 -5.35
N VAL A 21 -9.38 0.25 -5.93
CA VAL A 21 -8.83 -0.40 -7.14
C VAL A 21 -8.54 -1.87 -6.86
N ALA A 22 -7.83 -2.17 -5.76
CA ALA A 22 -7.50 -3.53 -5.37
C ALA A 22 -8.73 -4.43 -5.23
N ARG A 23 -9.76 -3.96 -4.52
CA ARG A 23 -11.04 -4.67 -4.40
C ARG A 23 -11.76 -4.89 -5.73
N LYS A 24 -11.68 -3.92 -6.65
CA LYS A 24 -12.31 -4.01 -7.98
C LYS A 24 -11.54 -4.91 -8.94
N ALA A 25 -10.24 -5.08 -8.74
CA ALA A 25 -9.40 -5.93 -9.58
C ALA A 25 -9.78 -7.41 -9.46
N GLY A 26 -10.42 -7.81 -8.36
CA GLY A 26 -10.88 -9.19 -8.15
C GLY A 26 -9.74 -10.19 -7.90
N VAL A 27 -8.54 -9.70 -7.59
CA VAL A 27 -7.39 -10.52 -7.19
C VAL A 27 -7.12 -10.37 -5.69
N PRO A 28 -6.48 -11.35 -5.03
CA PRO A 28 -6.11 -11.23 -3.63
C PRO A 28 -5.23 -9.98 -3.39
N THR A 29 -5.35 -9.42 -2.19
CA THR A 29 -4.67 -8.17 -1.83
C THR A 29 -3.93 -8.31 -0.51
N LEU A 30 -2.66 -7.92 -0.51
CA LEU A 30 -1.85 -7.64 0.66
C LEU A 30 -1.92 -6.14 0.97
N ASN A 31 -2.45 -5.79 2.14
CA ASN A 31 -2.43 -4.41 2.63
C ASN A 31 -1.10 -4.16 3.34
N LEU A 32 -0.26 -3.29 2.79
CA LEU A 32 1.06 -3.00 3.36
C LEU A 32 0.96 -2.16 4.64
N ASP A 33 -0.17 -1.45 4.85
CA ASP A 33 -0.44 -0.74 6.10
C ASP A 33 -0.60 -1.73 7.28
N ASP A 34 -0.81 -3.03 7.03
CA ASP A 34 -0.87 -4.03 8.11
C ASP A 34 0.47 -4.21 8.84
N PHE A 35 1.59 -3.75 8.25
CA PHE A 35 2.95 -3.91 8.78
C PHE A 35 3.47 -2.69 9.57
N TYR A 36 2.62 -1.71 9.91
CA TYR A 36 3.02 -0.68 10.86
C TYR A 36 3.41 -1.28 12.21
N TYR A 37 4.41 -0.67 12.84
CA TYR A 37 4.66 -0.91 14.26
C TYR A 37 3.54 -0.33 15.13
N GLY A 38 3.35 -0.90 16.31
CA GLY A 38 2.47 -0.31 17.33
C GLY A 38 2.99 1.05 17.80
N ALA A 39 2.10 1.93 18.23
CA ALA A 39 2.48 3.27 18.72
C ALA A 39 3.36 3.25 19.98
N ASP A 40 3.43 2.10 20.66
CA ASP A 40 4.30 1.81 21.80
C ASP A 40 5.69 1.30 21.41
N HIS A 41 5.94 1.06 20.11
CA HIS A 41 7.23 0.59 19.64
C HIS A 41 8.33 1.62 19.94
N PRO A 42 9.49 1.19 20.46
CA PRO A 42 10.57 2.11 20.80
C PRO A 42 11.18 2.76 19.55
N GLY A 43 11.58 4.02 19.69
CA GLY A 43 12.38 4.71 18.66
C GLY A 43 11.62 5.15 17.41
N LEU A 44 10.29 5.19 17.44
CA LEU A 44 9.51 5.73 16.33
C LEU A 44 9.86 7.20 16.06
N PRO A 45 9.98 7.63 14.80
CA PRO A 45 10.25 9.01 14.45
C PRO A 45 9.06 9.92 14.78
N HIS A 46 9.34 11.15 15.21
CA HIS A 46 8.33 12.16 15.49
C HIS A 46 8.54 13.41 14.63
N THR A 47 7.46 13.90 14.04
CA THR A 47 7.42 15.17 13.32
C THR A 47 6.40 16.07 13.98
N ARG A 48 6.84 17.25 14.46
CA ARG A 48 5.99 18.24 15.14
C ARG A 48 5.22 17.66 16.35
N GLY A 49 5.88 16.82 17.14
CA GLY A 49 5.34 16.30 18.40
C GLY A 49 4.35 15.13 18.26
N ILE A 50 4.15 14.59 17.05
CA ILE A 50 3.38 13.37 16.82
C ILE A 50 4.24 12.36 16.05
N ILE A 51 3.93 11.07 16.15
CA ILE A 51 4.57 10.01 15.36
C ILE A 51 4.39 10.31 13.87
N ASP A 52 5.49 10.20 13.13
CA ASP A 52 5.50 10.38 11.68
C ASP A 52 5.24 9.05 10.96
N TRP A 53 3.97 8.70 10.80
CA TRP A 53 3.53 7.46 10.14
C TRP A 53 3.86 7.38 8.65
N ASP A 54 4.33 8.46 8.02
CA ASP A 54 4.79 8.42 6.63
C ASP A 54 6.30 8.07 6.54
N ASP A 55 7.00 7.99 7.68
CA ASP A 55 8.40 7.57 7.77
C ASP A 55 8.51 6.03 7.76
N ALA A 56 9.43 5.51 6.95
CA ALA A 56 9.67 4.07 6.80
C ALA A 56 10.10 3.37 8.11
N LEU A 57 10.65 4.10 9.09
CA LEU A 57 10.98 3.56 10.41
C LEU A 57 9.75 3.23 11.27
N THR A 58 8.56 3.71 10.89
CA THR A 58 7.29 3.30 11.53
C THR A 58 6.74 1.99 10.98
N TRP A 59 7.37 1.44 9.95
CA TRP A 59 6.87 0.31 9.20
C TRP A 59 7.87 -0.85 9.20
N ASN A 60 7.38 -2.05 9.48
CA ASN A 60 8.19 -3.27 9.50
C ASN A 60 8.45 -3.77 8.07
N GLY A 61 9.35 -3.07 7.36
CA GLY A 61 9.71 -3.40 6.00
C GLY A 61 10.29 -4.80 5.80
N PRO A 62 11.17 -5.31 6.68
CA PRO A 62 11.62 -6.70 6.60
C PRO A 62 10.48 -7.71 6.64
N ALA A 63 9.50 -7.56 7.55
CA ALA A 63 8.37 -8.47 7.62
C ALA A 63 7.48 -8.39 6.38
N ALA A 64 7.25 -7.19 5.84
CA ALA A 64 6.48 -7.02 4.61
C ALA A 64 7.18 -7.65 3.39
N ALA A 65 8.50 -7.51 3.30
CA ALA A 65 9.31 -8.12 2.26
C ALA A 65 9.23 -9.65 2.30
N GLU A 66 9.34 -10.24 3.50
CA GLU A 66 9.19 -11.68 3.69
C GLU A 66 7.81 -12.17 3.31
N ALA A 67 6.75 -11.46 3.70
CA ALA A 67 5.38 -11.81 3.32
C ALA A 67 5.14 -11.75 1.80
N ILE A 68 5.66 -10.71 1.11
CA ILE A 68 5.59 -10.62 -0.35
C ILE A 68 6.33 -11.80 -1.01
N LYS A 69 7.54 -12.09 -0.55
CA LYS A 69 8.38 -13.20 -1.07
C LYS A 69 7.68 -14.54 -0.87
N GLU A 70 7.11 -14.76 0.31
CA GLU A 70 6.40 -15.99 0.64
C GLU A 70 5.15 -16.14 -0.24
N LEU A 71 4.30 -15.11 -0.32
CA LEU A 71 3.12 -15.11 -1.20
C LEU A 71 3.47 -15.37 -2.66
N ALA A 72 4.53 -14.73 -3.18
CA ALA A 72 4.96 -14.92 -4.55
C ALA A 72 5.42 -16.36 -4.84
N ARG A 73 6.00 -17.04 -3.84
CA ARG A 73 6.57 -18.39 -3.97
C ARG A 73 5.55 -19.50 -3.68
N THR A 74 4.79 -19.39 -2.60
CA THR A 74 3.92 -20.45 -2.08
C THR A 74 2.44 -20.19 -2.35
N GLY A 75 2.06 -18.93 -2.55
CA GLY A 75 0.66 -18.52 -2.59
C GLY A 75 0.05 -18.29 -1.21
N ARG A 76 0.81 -18.39 -0.11
CA ARG A 76 0.27 -18.23 1.24
C ARG A 76 1.29 -17.60 2.18
N ALA A 77 0.87 -16.67 3.04
CA ALA A 77 1.71 -16.09 4.08
C ALA A 77 0.92 -15.72 5.33
N GLU A 78 1.57 -15.74 6.49
CA GLU A 78 1.06 -15.12 7.71
C GLU A 78 1.38 -13.63 7.70
N VAL A 79 0.35 -12.81 7.86
CA VAL A 79 0.42 -11.35 7.76
C VAL A 79 -0.10 -10.75 9.06
N PRO A 80 0.54 -9.72 9.62
CA PRO A 80 -0.01 -9.00 10.77
C PRO A 80 -1.42 -8.46 10.50
N ARG A 81 -2.17 -8.24 11.57
CA ARG A 81 -3.39 -7.43 11.56
C ARG A 81 -3.09 -6.14 12.30
N TYR A 82 -3.29 -5.01 11.63
CA TYR A 82 -3.12 -3.69 12.23
C TYR A 82 -4.48 -3.02 12.43
N ASP A 83 -4.72 -2.53 13.64
CA ASP A 83 -5.88 -1.71 13.94
C ASP A 83 -5.47 -0.23 13.95
N ILE A 84 -5.85 0.48 12.88
CA ILE A 84 -5.59 1.91 12.74
C ILE A 84 -6.28 2.73 13.84
N SER A 85 -7.35 2.22 14.48
CA SER A 85 -8.07 2.93 15.56
C SER A 85 -7.31 3.00 16.86
N THR A 86 -6.60 1.93 17.17
CA THR A 86 -5.77 1.81 18.37
C THR A 86 -4.28 2.01 18.06
N SER A 87 -3.91 2.14 16.78
CA SER A 87 -2.52 2.23 16.30
C SER A 87 -1.67 1.08 16.84
N ALA A 88 -2.21 -0.14 16.75
CA ALA A 88 -1.64 -1.34 17.35
C ALA A 88 -1.72 -2.55 16.41
N ALA A 89 -0.72 -3.42 16.51
CA ALA A 89 -0.80 -4.76 15.94
C ALA A 89 -1.66 -5.65 16.86
N VAL A 90 -2.69 -6.28 16.29
CA VAL A 90 -3.72 -7.02 17.04
C VAL A 90 -3.72 -8.54 16.74
N GLY A 91 -2.59 -9.05 16.25
CA GLY A 91 -2.36 -10.46 15.93
C GLY A 91 -2.01 -10.68 14.46
N THR A 92 -2.27 -11.89 13.94
CA THR A 92 -1.98 -12.27 12.54
C THR A 92 -3.21 -12.80 11.83
N ARG A 93 -3.16 -12.80 10.50
CA ARG A 93 -4.11 -13.45 9.59
C ARG A 93 -3.33 -14.14 8.48
N THR A 94 -3.87 -15.27 8.01
CA THR A 94 -3.40 -15.87 6.77
C THR A 94 -3.90 -15.07 5.58
N VAL A 95 -3.01 -14.76 4.64
CA VAL A 95 -3.37 -14.42 3.26
C VAL A 95 -3.12 -15.65 2.40
N ASP A 96 -4.16 -16.10 1.69
CA ASP A 96 -4.11 -17.23 0.76
C ASP A 96 -4.54 -16.75 -0.63
N LEU A 97 -3.68 -16.98 -1.62
CA LEU A 97 -3.90 -16.62 -3.01
C LEU A 97 -4.73 -17.66 -3.76
N GLY A 98 -4.84 -18.88 -3.24
CA GLY A 98 -5.37 -20.03 -3.96
C GLY A 98 -4.67 -20.21 -5.31
N ASP A 99 -5.48 -20.34 -6.36
CA ASP A 99 -5.02 -20.50 -7.74
C ASP A 99 -4.67 -19.18 -8.44
N ALA A 100 -4.77 -18.04 -7.74
CA ALA A 100 -4.42 -16.75 -8.33
C ALA A 100 -2.92 -16.71 -8.71
N SER A 101 -2.65 -16.35 -9.96
CA SER A 101 -1.30 -16.21 -10.52
C SER A 101 -0.65 -14.85 -10.20
N CYS A 102 -1.42 -13.92 -9.64
CA CYS A 102 -0.95 -12.61 -9.22
C CYS A 102 -1.74 -12.10 -8.01
N PHE A 103 -1.18 -11.10 -7.34
CA PHE A 103 -1.83 -10.39 -6.24
C PHE A 103 -1.41 -8.94 -6.20
N ILE A 104 -2.20 -8.10 -5.54
CA ILE A 104 -1.87 -6.69 -5.34
C ILE A 104 -1.25 -6.50 -3.96
N ALA A 105 -0.12 -5.81 -3.86
CA ALA A 105 0.38 -5.27 -2.61
C ALA A 105 0.22 -3.75 -2.63
N GLU A 106 -0.63 -3.21 -1.77
CA GLU A 106 -1.04 -1.80 -1.81
C GLU A 106 -0.69 -1.06 -0.52
N GLY A 107 -0.26 0.19 -0.65
CA GLY A 107 0.11 1.04 0.48
C GLY A 107 1.02 2.18 0.06
N ILE A 108 1.32 3.10 0.98
CA ILE A 108 2.33 4.14 0.71
C ILE A 108 3.73 3.52 0.58
N PHE A 109 3.99 2.47 1.36
CA PHE A 109 5.26 1.75 1.38
C PHE A 109 5.45 0.74 0.25
N ALA A 110 4.53 0.69 -0.72
CA ALA A 110 4.73 -0.08 -1.94
C ALA A 110 5.99 0.36 -2.70
N ILE A 111 6.37 1.65 -2.57
CA ILE A 111 7.60 2.20 -3.16
C ILE A 111 8.84 1.51 -2.59
N GLU A 112 8.91 1.38 -1.27
CA GLU A 112 9.95 0.67 -0.52
C GLU A 112 9.94 -0.82 -0.87
N SER A 113 8.76 -1.43 -1.00
CA SER A 113 8.61 -2.83 -1.42
C SER A 113 9.23 -3.13 -2.78
N ALA A 114 9.34 -2.17 -3.69
CA ALA A 114 9.97 -2.40 -4.99
C ALA A 114 11.47 -2.71 -4.89
N ALA A 115 12.18 -2.13 -3.91
CA ALA A 115 13.58 -2.47 -3.66
C ALA A 115 13.71 -3.91 -3.15
N PHE A 116 12.82 -4.33 -2.24
CA PHE A 116 12.80 -5.70 -1.73
C PHE A 116 12.47 -6.73 -2.82
N CYS A 117 11.48 -6.44 -3.67
CA CYS A 117 11.12 -7.33 -4.78
C CYS A 117 12.31 -7.53 -5.74
N ARG A 118 13.03 -6.45 -6.08
CA ARG A 118 14.26 -6.52 -6.89
C ARG A 118 15.33 -7.40 -6.23
N ASN A 119 15.63 -7.17 -4.96
CA ASN A 119 16.67 -7.91 -4.25
C ASN A 119 16.32 -9.40 -4.08
N ALA A 120 15.03 -9.72 -3.96
CA ALA A 120 14.55 -11.09 -3.80
C ALA A 120 14.26 -11.80 -5.15
N ASN A 121 14.53 -11.16 -6.29
CA ASN A 121 14.17 -11.65 -7.63
C ASN A 121 12.68 -12.04 -7.75
N VAL A 122 11.80 -11.30 -7.08
CA VAL A 122 10.35 -11.46 -7.18
C VAL A 122 9.87 -10.67 -8.40
N GLU A 123 9.08 -11.30 -9.27
CA GLU A 123 8.47 -10.62 -10.41
C GLU A 123 7.41 -9.61 -9.94
N PHE A 124 7.52 -8.36 -10.38
CA PHE A 124 6.56 -7.33 -9.99
C PHE A 124 6.28 -6.31 -11.09
N VAL A 125 5.10 -5.68 -10.99
CA VAL A 125 4.65 -4.53 -11.76
C VAL A 125 4.43 -3.36 -10.79
N ALA A 126 5.03 -2.20 -11.08
CA ALA A 126 4.97 -1.04 -10.21
C ALA A 126 4.05 0.07 -10.77
N CYS A 127 2.94 0.32 -10.08
CA CYS A 127 1.91 1.28 -10.47
C CYS A 127 1.73 2.35 -9.40
N TYR A 128 1.82 3.61 -9.77
CA TYR A 128 1.49 4.74 -8.91
C TYR A 128 0.11 5.28 -9.29
N LEU A 129 -0.85 5.19 -8.37
CA LEU A 129 -2.20 5.70 -8.59
C LEU A 129 -2.19 7.23 -8.51
N ASP A 130 -2.04 7.87 -9.67
CA ASP A 130 -1.93 9.32 -9.80
C ASP A 130 -3.34 9.92 -9.87
N ARG A 131 -3.74 10.65 -8.83
CA ARG A 131 -5.01 11.36 -8.76
C ARG A 131 -4.78 12.80 -8.33
N PRO A 132 -5.61 13.75 -8.79
CA PRO A 132 -5.49 15.15 -8.38
C PRO A 132 -5.52 15.28 -6.85
N THR A 133 -4.53 15.98 -6.28
CA THR A 133 -4.35 16.12 -4.82
C THR A 133 -5.61 16.63 -4.11
N TRP A 134 -6.35 17.57 -4.72
CA TRP A 134 -7.61 18.08 -4.16
C TRP A 134 -8.66 16.98 -4.00
N LEU A 135 -8.73 16.03 -4.95
CA LEU A 135 -9.67 14.91 -4.92
C LEU A 135 -9.27 13.89 -3.86
N VAL A 136 -7.96 13.65 -3.70
CA VAL A 136 -7.42 12.79 -2.65
C VAL A 136 -7.71 13.38 -1.26
N THR A 137 -7.48 14.68 -1.07
CA THR A 137 -7.83 15.38 0.18
C THR A 137 -9.32 15.34 0.46
N LEU A 138 -10.18 15.49 -0.56
CA LEU A 138 -11.64 15.38 -0.41
C LEU A 138 -12.07 13.95 -0.02
N LEU A 139 -11.49 12.92 -0.64
CA LEU A 139 -11.79 11.53 -0.31
C LEU A 139 -11.29 11.14 1.09
N ARG A 140 -10.10 11.63 1.49
CA ARG A 140 -9.59 11.53 2.87
C ARG A 140 -10.59 12.15 3.85
N PHE A 141 -11.03 13.38 3.57
CA PHE A 141 -12.00 14.09 4.40
C PHE A 141 -13.33 13.34 4.55
N VAL A 142 -13.90 12.83 3.46
CA VAL A 142 -15.16 12.05 3.51
C VAL A 142 -15.00 10.76 4.33
N ARG A 143 -13.83 10.09 4.24
CA ARG A 143 -13.54 8.90 5.05
C ARG A 143 -13.43 9.25 6.53
N ASP A 144 -12.63 10.25 6.88
CA ASP A 144 -12.39 10.63 8.27
C ASP A 144 -13.66 11.15 8.96
N VAL A 145 -14.56 11.80 8.20
CA VAL A 145 -15.90 12.21 8.65
C VAL A 145 -16.83 11.01 8.87
N ARG A 146 -16.82 10.02 7.95
CA ARG A 146 -17.60 8.78 8.12
C ARG A 146 -17.12 7.94 9.30
N GLU A 147 -15.83 7.97 9.60
CA GLU A 147 -15.20 7.24 10.71
C GLU A 147 -15.19 8.03 12.04
N ARG A 148 -15.82 9.22 12.10
CA ARG A 148 -15.99 10.09 13.31
C ARG A 148 -14.70 10.43 14.08
N ARG A 149 -13.56 10.64 13.39
CA ARG A 149 -12.24 10.69 14.07
C ARG A 149 -11.66 12.05 14.49
N LYS A 150 -12.28 13.22 14.29
CA LYS A 150 -11.88 14.53 14.92
C LYS A 150 -12.75 15.75 14.50
N PRO A 151 -12.70 16.89 15.25
CA PRO A 151 -13.44 18.12 14.92
C PRO A 151 -12.86 18.94 13.74
N PHE A 152 -13.76 19.64 13.05
CA PHE A 152 -13.64 20.32 11.74
C PHE A 152 -12.41 21.22 11.48
N PRO A 153 -11.89 22.04 12.41
CA PRO A 153 -10.82 23.01 12.11
C PRO A 153 -9.40 22.39 12.03
N VAL A 154 -9.17 21.24 12.66
CA VAL A 154 -7.85 20.55 12.67
C VAL A 154 -7.56 19.85 11.33
N LEU A 155 -8.60 19.53 10.57
CA LEU A 155 -8.52 18.76 9.33
C LEU A 155 -8.10 19.61 8.12
N VAL A 156 -8.52 20.88 8.06
CA VAL A 156 -8.16 21.80 6.96
C VAL A 156 -6.67 22.19 7.00
N ARG A 157 -6.09 22.35 8.20
CA ARG A 157 -4.64 22.62 8.37
C ARG A 157 -3.76 21.43 7.99
N ARG A 158 -4.23 20.19 8.18
CA ARG A 158 -3.53 18.98 7.71
C ARG A 158 -3.49 18.91 6.17
N GLY A 159 -4.58 19.25 5.50
CA GLY A 159 -4.69 19.18 4.03
C GLY A 159 -3.62 19.98 3.25
N LEU A 160 -3.23 21.16 3.74
CA LEU A 160 -2.23 22.01 3.08
C LEU A 160 -0.77 21.57 3.35
N ALA A 161 -0.48 20.98 4.52
CA ALA A 161 0.84 20.40 4.80
C ALA A 161 1.09 19.11 3.98
N LEU A 162 0.02 18.35 3.69
CA LEU A 162 0.05 17.09 2.96
C LEU A 162 0.32 17.24 1.46
N SER A 163 0.01 18.39 0.85
CA SER A 163 0.22 18.60 -0.60
C SER A 163 1.70 18.56 -1.01
N ARG A 164 2.62 18.95 -0.12
CA ARG A 164 4.07 18.83 -0.35
C ARG A 164 4.53 17.39 -0.19
N THR A 165 3.99 16.66 0.79
CA THR A 165 4.26 15.24 1.00
C THR A 165 3.80 14.39 -0.19
N ASP A 166 2.63 14.67 -0.76
CA ASP A 166 2.11 13.93 -1.93
C ASP A 166 3.00 14.14 -3.18
N SER A 167 3.59 15.33 -3.36
CA SER A 167 4.53 15.62 -4.46
C SER A 167 5.86 14.88 -4.30
N GLU A 168 6.37 14.84 -3.07
CA GLU A 168 7.60 14.12 -2.74
C GLU A 168 7.42 12.60 -2.87
N LEU A 169 6.28 12.07 -2.42
CA LEU A 169 5.92 10.66 -2.59
C LEU A 169 5.86 10.28 -4.07
N ARG A 170 5.24 11.13 -4.90
CA ARG A 170 5.21 10.93 -6.36
C ARG A 170 6.62 10.92 -6.94
N ARG A 171 7.47 11.88 -6.57
CA ARG A 171 8.87 11.95 -7.02
C ARG A 171 9.63 10.67 -6.68
N ARG A 172 9.52 10.21 -5.44
CA ARG A 172 10.11 8.95 -4.95
C ARG A 172 9.60 7.73 -5.71
N ALA A 173 8.29 7.67 -5.98
CA ALA A 173 7.69 6.59 -6.77
C ALA A 173 8.26 6.53 -8.19
N MET A 174 8.32 7.68 -8.89
CA MET A 174 8.89 7.77 -10.24
C MET A 174 10.36 7.35 -10.24
N ALA A 175 11.14 7.81 -9.26
CA ALA A 175 12.55 7.42 -9.11
C ALA A 175 12.72 5.91 -8.84
N ALA A 176 11.76 5.28 -8.14
CA ALA A 176 11.75 3.85 -7.90
C ALA A 176 11.29 3.01 -9.12
N GLY A 177 10.85 3.66 -10.21
CA GLY A 177 10.40 3.03 -11.45
C GLY A 177 8.88 2.80 -11.54
N PHE A 178 8.09 3.46 -10.71
CA PHE A 178 6.63 3.33 -10.76
C PHE A 178 6.05 4.08 -11.96
N ARG A 179 5.11 3.43 -12.65
CA ARG A 179 4.36 4.05 -13.74
C ARG A 179 3.14 4.80 -13.19
N PRO A 180 2.94 6.10 -13.48
CA PRO A 180 1.73 6.80 -13.10
C PRO A 180 0.56 6.26 -13.92
N VAL A 181 -0.52 5.86 -13.25
CA VAL A 181 -1.70 5.27 -13.89
C VAL A 181 -2.99 5.80 -13.30
N GLY A 182 -4.03 5.83 -14.14
CA GLY A 182 -5.40 6.03 -13.69
C GLY A 182 -6.00 4.77 -13.06
N PRO A 183 -7.17 4.87 -12.38
CA PRO A 183 -7.83 3.70 -11.78
C PRO A 183 -8.27 2.64 -12.80
N ALA A 184 -8.77 3.06 -13.97
CA ALA A 184 -9.20 2.13 -15.01
C ALA A 184 -8.01 1.39 -15.61
N GLU A 185 -6.95 2.12 -15.94
CA GLU A 185 -5.70 1.58 -16.44
C GLU A 185 -5.04 0.60 -15.45
N ALA A 186 -5.04 0.93 -14.15
CA ALA A 186 -4.53 0.02 -13.12
C ALA A 186 -5.31 -1.32 -13.10
N LEU A 187 -6.63 -1.28 -13.30
CA LEU A 187 -7.46 -2.50 -13.38
C LEU A 187 -7.15 -3.30 -14.65
N GLU A 188 -6.97 -2.64 -15.79
CA GLU A 188 -6.59 -3.29 -17.04
C GLU A 188 -5.23 -3.98 -16.95
N MET A 189 -4.24 -3.33 -16.32
CA MET A 189 -2.92 -3.91 -16.11
C MET A 189 -2.98 -5.18 -15.24
N VAL A 190 -3.79 -5.18 -14.19
CA VAL A 190 -3.96 -6.35 -13.33
C VAL A 190 -4.70 -7.47 -14.07
N ALA A 191 -5.67 -7.14 -14.92
CA ALA A 191 -6.43 -8.12 -15.68
C ALA A 191 -5.63 -8.75 -16.83
N ALA A 192 -4.63 -8.07 -17.38
CA ALA A 192 -3.91 -8.55 -18.58
C ALA A 192 -3.16 -9.89 -18.37
N PRO A 193 -2.36 -10.09 -17.30
CA PRO A 193 -1.71 -11.39 -17.04
C PRO A 193 -2.68 -12.52 -16.68
N VAL A 194 -3.85 -12.18 -16.15
CA VAL A 194 -4.91 -13.15 -15.85
C VAL A 194 -5.48 -13.72 -17.15
N ARG A 195 -5.68 -12.87 -18.16
CA ARG A 195 -6.26 -13.28 -19.46
C ARG A 195 -5.27 -14.06 -20.34
N SER A 196 -3.99 -13.70 -20.34
CA SER A 196 -2.99 -14.36 -21.18
C SER A 196 -2.65 -15.79 -20.75
N ARG A 197 -3.06 -16.21 -19.55
CA ARG A 197 -2.87 -17.59 -19.05
C ARG A 197 -4.15 -18.45 -19.11
N GLN A 198 -5.28 -17.87 -19.51
CA GLN A 198 -6.56 -18.58 -19.67
C GLN A 198 -6.89 -18.93 -21.12
N GLN A 199 -6.04 -18.51 -22.07
CA GLN A 199 -6.07 -18.91 -23.49
C GLN A 199 -4.99 -19.95 -23.76
#